data_AF-A0A0C2HFK6-F1
#
_entry.id   AF-A0A0C2HFK6-F1
#
_cell.length_a   1.000
_cell.length_b   1.000
_cell.length_c   1.000
_cell.angle_alpha   90.00
_cell.angle_beta   90.00
_cell.angle_gamma   90.00
#
_symmetry.space_group_name_H-M   'P 1'
#
loop_
_entity.id
_entity.type
_entity.pdbx_description
1 polymer ?
#
loop_
_entity_poly.entity_id
_entity_poly.type
_entity_poly.pdbx_seq_one_letter_code
_entity_poly.pdbx_strand_id
1 'polypeptide(L)'
;MPLRLCIEYPDSLPDALAETRQGFEEEAKMAMAVKLFEMKRLSSGQAAQLAGMDRVTFLLRLKDFGVSAINLDAEELKADIGNA
;
A
#
# COMPACT_ATOMS: atom_id res chain seq x y z
N MET A 1 -21.06 -8.70 1.82
CA MET A 1 -20.45 -9.53 2.88
C MET A 1 -18.93 -9.42 2.75
N PRO A 2 -18.17 -9.19 3.85
CA PRO A 2 -16.71 -9.16 3.77
C PRO A 2 -16.15 -10.57 3.53
N LEU A 3 -15.10 -10.67 2.72
CA LEU A 3 -14.31 -11.89 2.52
C LEU A 3 -13.10 -11.87 3.46
N ARG A 4 -12.61 -13.05 3.86
CA ARG A 4 -11.42 -13.20 4.70
C ARG A 4 -10.33 -13.96 3.96
N LEU A 5 -9.11 -13.47 4.07
CA LEU A 5 -7.88 -14.13 3.61
C LEU A 5 -7.14 -14.61 4.86
N CYS A 6 -6.82 -15.91 4.94
CA CYS A 6 -6.01 -16.49 6.00
C CYS A 6 -4.62 -16.82 5.43
N ILE A 7 -3.58 -16.34 6.08
CA ILE A 7 -2.17 -16.60 5.72
C ILE A 7 -1.51 -17.23 6.93
N GLU A 8 -0.98 -18.44 6.76
CA GLU A 8 -0.15 -19.07 7.78
C GLU A 8 1.28 -18.54 7.68
N TYR A 9 1.85 -18.13 8.80
CA TYR A 9 3.23 -17.69 8.90
C TYR A 9 3.85 -18.16 10.22
N PRO A 10 5.17 -18.39 10.29
CA PRO A 10 5.84 -18.78 11.52
C PRO A 10 5.65 -17.73 12.62
N ASP A 11 5.46 -18.17 13.87
CA ASP A 11 5.39 -17.29 15.04
C ASP A 11 6.65 -16.45 15.25
N SER A 12 7.79 -16.93 14.75
CA SER A 12 9.07 -16.21 14.75
C SER A 12 9.14 -15.02 13.80
N LEU A 13 8.18 -14.85 12.87
CA LEU A 13 8.27 -13.83 11.84
C LEU A 13 8.03 -12.40 12.37
N PRO A 14 7.00 -12.13 13.20
CA PRO A 14 6.88 -10.85 13.89
C PRO A 14 8.12 -10.52 14.73
N ASP A 15 8.67 -11.51 15.45
CA ASP A 15 9.88 -11.34 16.28
C ASP A 15 11.10 -10.96 15.44
N ALA A 16 11.27 -11.59 14.27
CA ALA A 16 12.35 -11.28 13.33
C ALA A 16 12.28 -9.84 12.79
N LEU A 17 11.09 -9.23 12.80
CA LEU A 17 10.83 -7.85 12.39
C LEU A 17 10.76 -6.88 13.58
N ALA A 18 10.99 -7.37 14.81
CA ALA A 18 10.82 -6.61 16.05
C ALA A 18 9.43 -5.97 16.20
N GLU A 19 8.40 -6.66 15.70
CA GLU A 19 7.02 -6.20 15.68
C GLU A 19 6.12 -7.08 16.54
N THR A 20 5.00 -6.50 16.99
CA THR A 20 3.94 -7.32 17.58
C THR A 20 3.24 -8.13 16.49
N ARG A 21 2.62 -9.26 16.85
CA ARG A 21 1.78 -10.03 15.92
C ARG A 21 0.75 -9.14 15.19
N GLN A 22 0.07 -8.27 15.94
CA GLN A 22 -0.93 -7.36 15.38
C GLN A 22 -0.28 -6.35 14.41
N GLY A 23 0.85 -5.75 14.79
CA GLY A 23 1.60 -4.83 13.95
C GLY A 23 2.01 -5.48 12.63
N PHE A 24 2.54 -6.70 12.68
CA PHE A 24 2.87 -7.49 11.49
C PHE A 24 1.66 -7.75 10.59
N GLU A 25 0.53 -8.20 11.13
CA GLU A 25 -0.69 -8.46 10.34
C GLU A 25 -1.24 -7.18 9.69
N GLU A 26 -1.17 -6.04 10.40
CA GLU A 26 -1.56 -4.73 9.89
C GLU A 26 -0.63 -4.23 8.78
N GLU A 27 0.68 -4.36 8.97
CA GLU A 27 1.69 -4.01 7.97
C GLU A 27 1.56 -4.88 6.72
N ALA A 28 1.38 -6.20 6.87
CA ALA A 28 1.20 -7.12 5.75
C ALA A 28 -0.04 -6.77 4.90
N LYS A 29 -1.15 -6.44 5.56
CA LYS A 29 -2.38 -5.97 4.88
C LYS A 29 -2.12 -4.66 4.13
N MET A 30 -1.39 -3.71 4.74
CA MET A 30 -1.05 -2.45 4.09
C MET A 30 -0.11 -2.66 2.90
N ALA A 31 0.94 -3.48 3.06
CA ALA A 31 1.89 -3.83 2.00
C ALA A 31 1.18 -4.45 0.78
N MET A 32 0.21 -5.34 1.00
CA MET A 32 -0.61 -5.91 -0.08
C MET A 32 -1.41 -4.82 -0.82
N ALA A 33 -2.08 -3.92 -0.09
CA ALA A 33 -2.85 -2.83 -0.69
C ALA A 33 -1.96 -1.87 -1.48
N VAL A 34 -0.82 -1.48 -0.92
CA VAL A 34 0.19 -0.64 -1.57
C VAL A 34 0.68 -1.30 -2.86
N LYS A 35 1.06 -2.58 -2.80
CA LYS A 35 1.64 -3.26 -3.96
C LYS A 35 0.65 -3.36 -5.12
N LEU A 36 -0.62 -3.66 -4.82
CA LEU A 36 -1.68 -3.72 -5.83
C LEU A 36 -2.02 -2.35 -6.43
N PHE A 37 -1.93 -1.28 -5.63
CA PHE A 37 -2.05 0.10 -6.13
C PHE A 37 -0.87 0.49 -7.02
N GLU A 38 0.37 0.23 -6.57
CA GLU A 38 1.60 0.52 -7.31
C GLU A 38 1.59 -0.17 -8.69
N MET A 39 1.13 -1.42 -8.75
CA MET A 39 0.96 -2.18 -9.99
C MET A 39 -0.21 -1.70 -10.86
N LYS A 40 -0.90 -0.61 -10.50
CA LYS A 40 -2.10 -0.07 -11.16
C LYS A 40 -3.25 -1.10 -11.27
N ARG A 41 -3.28 -2.11 -10.40
CA ARG A 41 -4.33 -3.15 -10.36
C ARG A 41 -5.52 -2.75 -9.51
N LEU A 42 -5.29 -1.91 -8.50
CA LEU A 42 -6.33 -1.30 -7.69
C LEU A 42 -6.24 0.22 -7.80
N SER A 43 -7.40 0.87 -7.86
CA SER A 43 -7.48 2.31 -7.61
C SER A 43 -7.14 2.62 -6.15
N SER A 44 -6.78 3.88 -5.86
CA SER A 44 -6.54 4.34 -4.48
C SER A 44 -7.74 4.10 -3.55
N GLY A 45 -8.98 4.13 -4.07
CA GLY A 45 -10.18 3.87 -3.27
C GLY A 45 -10.33 2.39 -2.91
N GLN A 46 -10.07 1.50 -3.87
CA GLN A 46 -10.12 0.06 -3.62
C GLN A 46 -8.98 -0.40 -2.70
N ALA A 47 -7.78 0.14 -2.89
CA ALA A 47 -6.63 -0.15 -2.02
C ALA A 47 -6.85 0.35 -0.58
N ALA A 48 -7.43 1.55 -0.42
CA ALA A 48 -7.82 2.06 0.90
C ALA A 48 -8.86 1.17 1.59
N GLN A 49 -9.88 0.72 0.83
CA GLN A 49 -10.88 -0.22 1.33
C GLN A 49 -10.24 -1.54 1.79
N LEU A 50 -9.28 -2.07 1.02
CA LEU A 50 -8.54 -3.29 1.38
C LEU A 50 -7.70 -3.09 2.65
N ALA A 51 -7.06 -1.92 2.80
CA ALA A 51 -6.32 -1.56 4.01
C ALA A 51 -7.22 -1.29 5.23
N GLY A 52 -8.52 -1.03 5.00
CA GLY A 52 -9.49 -0.72 6.04
C GLY A 52 -9.44 0.73 6.52
N MET A 53 -9.11 1.67 5.63
CA MET A 53 -9.02 3.11 5.93
C MET A 53 -9.64 3.96 4.83
N ASP A 54 -9.79 5.26 5.06
CA ASP A 54 -10.25 6.17 4.03
C ASP A 54 -9.15 6.44 2.98
N ARG A 55 -9.57 6.93 1.81
CA ARG A 55 -8.69 7.15 0.66
C ARG A 55 -7.56 8.13 0.95
N VAL A 56 -7.81 9.20 1.71
CA VAL A 56 -6.80 10.24 1.98
C VAL A 56 -5.73 9.68 2.91
N THR A 57 -6.14 8.99 3.98
CA THR A 57 -5.22 8.30 4.87
C THR A 57 -4.37 7.28 4.13
N PHE A 58 -4.95 6.47 3.24
CA PHE A 58 -4.19 5.52 2.42
C PHE A 58 -3.12 6.22 1.58
N LEU A 59 -3.48 7.28 0.85
CA LEU A 59 -2.53 8.03 0.02
C LEU A 59 -1.39 8.63 0.85
N LEU A 60 -1.67 9.10 2.07
CA LEU A 60 -0.65 9.64 2.99
C LEU A 60 0.31 8.56 3.52
N ARG A 61 -0.16 7.31 3.66
CA ARG A 61 0.64 6.17 4.14
C ARG A 61 1.50 5.54 3.03
N LEU A 62 1.29 5.86 1.75
CA LEU A 62 2.11 5.32 0.64
C LEU A 62 3.61 5.62 0.80
N LYS A 63 3.95 6.77 1.40
CA LYS A 63 5.33 7.18 1.66
C LYS A 63 6.08 6.20 2.57
N ASP A 64 5.37 5.55 3.49
CA ASP A 64 5.96 4.60 4.45
C ASP A 64 6.46 3.33 3.74
N PHE A 65 5.95 3.10 2.52
CA PHE A 65 6.30 1.97 1.65
C PHE A 65 7.10 2.41 0.42
N GLY A 66 7.57 3.66 0.38
CA GLY A 66 8.35 4.19 -0.75
C GLY A 66 7.58 4.36 -2.06
N VAL A 67 6.24 4.36 -2.02
CA VAL A 67 5.39 4.52 -3.20
C VAL A 67 4.92 5.96 -3.31
N SER A 68 5.02 6.55 -4.50
CA SER A 68 4.49 7.88 -4.77
C SER A 68 2.95 7.83 -4.86
N ALA A 69 2.27 8.75 -4.16
CA ALA A 69 0.84 8.97 -4.33
C ALA A 69 0.48 9.53 -5.71
N ILE A 70 1.45 10.22 -6.33
CA ILE A 70 1.34 10.80 -7.66
C ILE A 70 2.20 9.94 -8.58
N ASN A 71 1.56 9.01 -9.28
CA ASN A 71 2.16 8.32 -10.42
C ASN A 71 2.08 9.24 -11.64
N LEU A 72 2.88 10.32 -11.66
CA LEU A 72 3.23 10.97 -12.92
C LEU A 72 4.06 9.93 -13.67
N ASP A 73 3.57 9.48 -14.82
CA ASP A 73 4.43 8.66 -15.65
C ASP A 73 5.64 9.51 -16.09
N ALA A 74 6.78 8.86 -16.31
CA ALA A 74 8.02 9.59 -16.64
C ALA A 74 7.90 10.42 -17.93
N GLU A 75 6.88 10.18 -18.74
CA GLU A 75 6.61 10.89 -19.99
C GLU A 75 5.73 12.14 -19.75
N GLU A 76 4.76 12.09 -18.84
CA GLU A 76 3.98 13.23 -18.33
C GLU A 76 4.90 14.22 -17.61
N LEU A 77 5.84 13.73 -16.80
CA LEU A 77 6.80 14.61 -16.12
C LEU A 77 7.72 15.33 -17.12
N LYS A 78 8.14 14.65 -18.21
CA LYS A 78 8.91 15.28 -19.29
C LYS A 78 8.08 16.29 -20.07
N ALA A 79 6.81 15.99 -20.32
CA ALA A 79 5.90 16.90 -21.00
C ALA A 79 5.65 18.18 -20.18
N ASP A 80 5.52 18.06 -18.85
CA ASP A 80 5.36 19.22 -17.96
C ASP A 80 6.61 20.10 -17.90
N ILE A 81 7.82 19.51 -17.91
CA ILE A 81 9.09 20.26 -17.95
C ILE A 81 9.31 20.94 -19.30
N GLY A 82 8.90 20.31 -20.41
CA GLY A 82 9.07 20.85 -21.76
C GLY A 82 8.13 22.01 -22.12
N ASN A 83 7.04 22.19 -21.37
CA ASN A 83 6.04 23.24 -21.57
C ASN A 83 6.22 24.44 -20.62
N ALA A 84 7.31 24.48 -19.82
CA ALA A 84 7.70 25.58 -18.94
C ALA A 84 8.82 26.43 -19.56
#